data_AF-A0A7L3UJZ0-F1
#
_entry.id   AF-A0A7L3UJZ0-F1
#
_cell.length_a   1.000
_cell.length_b   1.000
_cell.length_c   1.000
_cell.angle_alpha   90.00
_cell.angle_beta   90.00
_cell.angle_gamma   90.00
#
_symmetry.space_group_name_H-M   'P 1'
#
loop_
_entity.id
_entity.type
_entity.pdbx_description
1 polymer ?
#
loop_
_entity_poly.entity_id
_entity_poly.type
_entity_poly.pdbx_seq_one_letter_code
_entity_poly.pdbx_strand_id
1 'polypeptide(L)'
;LSRRKSISHSDLAREFSGLHASDSVYTPTPGPLSTTRSHQELGALQGLYQATVHSDYVRGYLESCGKKSSHGSLHTGPLSPSQGTLGSASSKAVQGLTGLRNLGNTCFMNSILQCLSNTKELRDYCLQNQYLRDLNNNSRMRTALMTEFAKLIQLLWTSSPNDSVSPSEFKTQIQRYAPRFVGYNQQDAQEFLRFLLDGLHSEVNRVLVRPRASTDTLDHLPDDEKSRQMWRRYQEREDSRISDLFVGQLKSSLTCSECGYCSTAFDPFWDLSLPIPKKGYGEVTLMDCLRLFTKEDVLDGDEKPTCCRCKTRTRCTKKFSIQKFPKILVLHLKRFSEARIRTSKLTTFVNFQLKDLDLREFASQSCNHAIYNLYAVSNHSGTTMGGHYTAYCKSPISSEWHSFNDSRVTLMSSSHVRSSDAYLLFYELASPSSRM
;
A
#
# COMPACT_ATOMS: atom_id res chain seq x y z
N LEU A 1 -21.77 -40.47 12.87
CA LEU A 1 -21.94 -39.21 13.64
C LEU A 1 -20.57 -38.53 13.79
N SER A 2 -20.08 -37.88 12.72
CA SER A 2 -18.78 -37.20 12.71
C SER A 2 -18.99 -35.68 12.80
N ARG A 3 -18.55 -35.09 13.90
CA ARG A 3 -18.71 -33.66 14.22
C ARG A 3 -17.57 -32.86 13.56
N ARG A 4 -17.95 -32.01 12.59
CA ARG A 4 -17.10 -30.98 11.96
C ARG A 4 -16.58 -30.01 13.03
N LYS A 5 -15.26 -29.83 13.14
CA LYS A 5 -14.64 -28.69 13.83
C LYS A 5 -14.29 -27.62 12.79
N SER A 6 -14.84 -26.44 12.98
CA SER A 6 -14.56 -25.21 12.26
C SER A 6 -13.12 -24.74 12.51
N ILE A 7 -12.41 -24.37 11.45
CA ILE A 7 -11.04 -23.84 11.47
C ILE A 7 -11.09 -22.41 12.06
N SER A 8 -10.47 -22.21 13.22
CA SER A 8 -10.39 -20.96 13.97
C SER A 8 -9.29 -20.03 13.44
N HIS A 9 -9.57 -18.72 13.47
CA HIS A 9 -8.72 -17.58 13.14
C HIS A 9 -7.65 -17.28 14.23
N SER A 10 -7.05 -18.31 14.81
CA SER A 10 -6.41 -18.26 16.13
C SER A 10 -5.01 -17.64 16.19
N ASP A 11 -4.70 -16.56 15.49
CA ASP A 11 -3.37 -15.92 15.62
C ASP A 11 -3.44 -14.39 15.91
N LEU A 12 -4.62 -13.75 16.04
CA LEU A 12 -4.73 -12.27 16.18
C LEU A 12 -4.71 -11.71 17.61
N ALA A 13 -4.49 -12.49 18.66
CA ALA A 13 -4.79 -12.02 20.03
C ALA A 13 -3.71 -12.22 21.10
N ARG A 14 -2.43 -12.19 20.72
CA ARG A 14 -1.35 -12.31 21.70
C ARG A 14 -0.31 -11.20 21.55
N GLU A 15 -0.68 -9.94 21.85
CA GLU A 15 0.29 -8.85 22.12
C GLU A 15 -0.32 -7.51 22.60
N PHE A 16 -1.19 -7.50 23.62
CA PHE A 16 -1.64 -6.24 24.28
C PHE A 16 -1.61 -6.33 25.81
N SER A 17 -0.49 -6.78 26.38
CA SER A 17 -0.26 -6.72 27.82
C SER A 17 1.23 -6.50 28.08
N GLY A 18 1.65 -5.23 28.21
CA GLY A 18 3.05 -4.93 28.51
C GLY A 18 3.47 -3.49 28.29
N LEU A 19 2.71 -2.50 28.77
CA LEU A 19 3.22 -1.14 28.93
C LEU A 19 2.72 -0.59 30.26
N HIS A 20 3.45 -0.94 31.33
CA HIS A 20 3.61 -0.15 32.56
C HIS A 20 4.61 -0.88 33.46
N ALA A 21 5.89 -0.49 33.43
CA ALA A 21 6.78 -0.50 34.59
C ALA A 21 8.10 0.18 34.22
N SER A 22 8.56 1.02 35.13
CA SER A 22 9.66 1.98 35.12
C SER A 22 11.07 1.37 35.11
N ASP A 23 12.01 2.11 34.51
CA ASP A 23 13.46 1.87 34.50
C ASP A 23 14.09 1.82 35.90
N SER A 24 15.01 0.87 36.11
CA SER A 24 16.15 1.04 37.03
C SER A 24 17.36 0.19 36.58
N VAL A 25 18.52 0.80 36.76
CA VAL A 25 19.85 0.48 36.22
C VAL A 25 20.55 -0.65 36.98
N TYR A 26 21.17 -1.62 36.29
CA TYR A 26 22.34 -2.35 36.82
C TYR A 26 23.20 -2.99 35.71
N THR A 27 24.52 -2.92 35.87
CA THR A 27 25.61 -3.36 34.95
C THR A 27 25.95 -4.86 35.10
N PRO A 28 26.47 -5.55 34.05
CA PRO A 28 26.90 -6.96 34.17
C PRO A 28 28.41 -7.20 34.06
N THR A 29 28.90 -8.21 34.79
CA THR A 29 30.20 -8.91 34.62
C THR A 29 29.99 -10.37 34.16
N PRO A 30 30.99 -11.02 33.53
CA PRO A 30 30.77 -12.20 32.67
C PRO A 30 31.23 -13.57 33.23
N GLY A 31 30.55 -14.65 32.84
CA GLY A 31 30.91 -16.06 33.07
C GLY A 31 29.88 -17.07 32.46
N PRO A 32 30.23 -18.35 32.18
CA PRO A 32 30.25 -18.87 30.80
C PRO A 32 29.22 -19.97 30.40
N LEU A 33 28.98 -20.02 29.07
CA LEU A 33 28.69 -21.14 28.14
C LEU A 33 27.74 -22.30 28.55
N SER A 34 26.62 -22.43 27.81
CA SER A 34 26.28 -23.59 26.94
C SER A 34 24.76 -23.81 26.83
N THR A 35 24.20 -23.58 25.65
CA THR A 35 23.31 -24.53 24.92
C THR A 35 22.91 -23.90 23.59
N THR A 36 23.41 -24.50 22.51
CA THR A 36 23.10 -24.21 21.12
C THR A 36 21.63 -24.54 20.82
N ARG A 37 20.80 -23.52 20.58
CA ARG A 37 19.51 -23.69 19.89
C ARG A 37 19.68 -23.42 18.39
N SER A 38 19.15 -24.34 17.60
CA SER A 38 19.21 -24.38 16.15
C SER A 38 18.55 -23.17 15.49
N HIS A 39 19.08 -22.79 14.32
CA HIS A 39 18.75 -21.64 13.47
C HIS A 39 17.32 -21.64 12.86
N GLN A 40 16.34 -22.32 13.49
CA GLN A 40 14.97 -22.51 13.00
C GLN A 40 13.87 -21.94 13.93
N GLU A 41 14.22 -21.32 15.06
CA GLU A 41 13.23 -20.77 16.02
C GLU A 41 13.15 -19.22 16.05
N LEU A 42 13.78 -18.51 15.11
CA LEU A 42 13.71 -17.04 15.01
C LEU A 42 12.72 -16.51 13.95
N GLY A 43 12.00 -17.39 13.25
CA GLY A 43 11.04 -17.03 12.20
C GLY A 43 9.58 -16.93 12.63
N ALA A 44 9.27 -17.13 13.92
CA ALA A 44 7.91 -17.27 14.42
C ALA A 44 7.53 -16.12 15.37
N LEU A 45 7.53 -14.88 14.87
CA LEU A 45 6.90 -13.71 15.52
C LEU A 45 6.61 -12.56 14.52
N GLN A 46 6.48 -12.85 13.22
CA GLN A 46 6.30 -11.85 12.18
C GLN A 46 5.05 -12.22 11.37
N GLY A 47 3.89 -11.70 11.74
CA GLY A 47 2.67 -12.01 11.01
C GLY A 47 1.40 -11.30 11.43
N LEU A 48 1.28 -10.81 12.67
CA LEU A 48 0.04 -10.19 13.15
C LEU A 48 0.36 -8.91 13.90
N TYR A 49 -0.31 -7.82 13.52
CA TYR A 49 -0.04 -6.41 13.89
C TYR A 49 1.12 -5.72 13.15
N GLN A 50 0.78 -5.00 12.08
CA GLN A 50 1.52 -3.81 11.63
C GLN A 50 0.60 -2.86 10.85
N ALA A 51 -0.43 -2.39 11.53
CA ALA A 51 -1.03 -1.09 11.23
C ALA A 51 -0.89 -0.30 12.53
N THR A 52 -0.16 0.82 12.45
CA THR A 52 0.42 1.63 13.54
C THR A 52 1.81 1.17 14.02
N VAL A 53 2.71 2.16 14.13
CA VAL A 53 4.17 2.08 14.38
C VAL A 53 5.05 1.58 13.21
N HIS A 54 4.96 2.27 12.06
CA HIS A 54 5.83 1.99 10.90
C HIS A 54 7.09 2.89 10.80
N SER A 55 7.57 3.46 11.91
CA SER A 55 8.79 4.28 11.91
C SER A 55 10.01 3.64 12.60
N ASP A 56 9.85 2.61 13.45
CA ASP A 56 10.93 2.19 14.34
C ASP A 56 11.57 0.84 13.98
N TYR A 57 10.86 -0.04 13.23
CA TYR A 57 11.44 -1.32 12.77
C TYR A 57 12.58 -1.12 11.76
N VAL A 58 12.51 -0.07 10.91
CA VAL A 58 13.54 0.26 9.93
C VAL A 58 14.77 0.91 10.59
N ARG A 59 14.62 1.52 11.77
CA ARG A 59 15.70 2.24 12.46
C ARG A 59 16.71 1.30 13.13
N GLY A 60 16.25 0.21 13.73
CA GLY A 60 17.10 -0.70 14.52
C GLY A 60 18.07 -1.57 13.71
N TYR A 61 17.80 -1.81 12.43
CA TYR A 61 18.65 -2.67 11.58
C TYR A 61 19.78 -1.89 10.86
N LEU A 62 19.68 -0.56 10.81
CA LEU A 62 20.57 0.29 10.02
C LEU A 62 21.78 0.84 10.78
N GLU A 63 21.88 0.61 12.10
CA GLU A 63 22.99 1.07 12.93
C GLU A 63 24.20 0.09 12.98
N SER A 64 24.11 -1.06 12.31
CA SER A 64 25.11 -2.15 12.42
C SER A 64 26.10 -2.29 11.25
N CYS A 65 26.00 -1.52 10.16
CA CYS A 65 26.90 -1.72 9.01
C CYS A 65 27.59 -0.43 8.58
N GLY A 66 28.72 -0.13 9.24
CA GLY A 66 29.67 0.85 8.77
C GLY A 66 31.09 0.35 8.96
N LYS A 67 31.77 -0.05 7.87
CA LYS A 67 33.20 0.16 7.64
C LYS A 67 33.74 -0.41 6.31
N LYS A 68 34.41 0.49 5.58
CA LYS A 68 35.62 0.34 4.73
C LYS A 68 35.50 0.47 3.20
N SER A 69 36.37 1.39 2.73
CA SER A 69 37.14 1.43 1.47
C SER A 69 36.42 1.80 0.16
N SER A 70 37.02 2.46 -0.83
CA SER A 70 38.13 3.43 -0.98
C SER A 70 38.29 3.67 -2.49
N HIS A 71 38.50 4.92 -2.88
CA HIS A 71 39.17 5.43 -4.09
C HIS A 71 38.82 4.93 -5.51
N GLY A 72 38.58 5.92 -6.40
CA GLY A 72 38.68 5.80 -7.85
C GLY A 72 38.13 7.03 -8.56
N SER A 73 38.98 8.04 -8.79
CA SER A 73 38.68 9.26 -9.54
C SER A 73 38.83 8.99 -11.05
N LEU A 74 38.00 9.59 -11.91
CA LEU A 74 38.47 10.13 -13.21
C LEU A 74 37.47 11.14 -13.81
N HIS A 75 38.06 12.19 -14.38
CA HIS A 75 37.46 13.37 -15.00
C HIS A 75 37.02 13.15 -16.46
N THR A 76 36.15 14.07 -16.93
CA THR A 76 35.92 14.67 -18.27
C THR A 76 34.41 14.79 -18.49
N GLY A 77 33.74 15.85 -18.95
CA GLY A 77 34.05 17.08 -19.70
C GLY A 77 32.82 17.30 -20.62
N PRO A 78 32.15 18.47 -20.66
CA PRO A 78 30.79 18.60 -21.21
C PRO A 78 30.76 18.93 -22.71
N LEU A 79 29.75 18.44 -23.44
CA LEU A 79 29.42 18.88 -24.79
C LEU A 79 27.92 19.23 -24.90
N SER A 80 27.69 20.42 -25.45
CA SER A 80 26.43 21.16 -25.54
C SER A 80 25.50 20.68 -26.68
N PRO A 81 24.19 21.02 -26.65
CA PRO A 81 23.19 20.49 -27.57
C PRO A 81 22.89 21.39 -28.77
N SER A 82 22.51 20.79 -29.90
CA SER A 82 21.94 21.47 -31.07
C SER A 82 20.40 21.29 -31.14
N GLN A 83 19.70 22.43 -31.23
CA GLN A 83 18.31 22.57 -31.70
C GLN A 83 18.26 22.24 -33.21
N GLY A 84 17.20 21.78 -33.87
CA GLY A 84 15.77 21.65 -33.59
C GLY A 84 15.05 21.88 -34.93
N THR A 85 14.02 21.10 -35.27
CA THR A 85 13.05 21.50 -36.31
C THR A 85 11.66 20.93 -36.04
N LEU A 86 10.68 21.81 -36.21
CA LEU A 86 9.27 21.72 -35.84
C LEU A 86 8.42 21.23 -37.02
N GLY A 87 7.33 20.49 -36.74
CA GLY A 87 6.08 20.58 -37.50
C GLY A 87 5.40 19.28 -37.91
N SER A 88 4.23 18.98 -37.33
CA SER A 88 2.94 18.85 -38.05
C SER A 88 1.79 18.44 -37.10
N ALA A 89 0.58 18.87 -37.42
CA ALA A 89 -0.61 18.92 -36.55
C ALA A 89 -1.38 17.59 -36.39
N SER A 90 -1.68 17.26 -35.13
CA SER A 90 -2.95 16.74 -34.60
C SER A 90 -3.65 15.54 -35.28
N SER A 91 -3.04 14.36 -35.20
CA SER A 91 -3.76 13.20 -34.64
C SER A 91 -3.75 13.37 -33.11
N LYS A 92 -4.82 13.05 -32.36
CA LYS A 92 -4.70 12.96 -30.88
C LYS A 92 -3.50 12.04 -30.60
N ALA A 93 -2.38 12.62 -30.16
CA ALA A 93 -1.15 11.87 -30.04
C ALA A 93 -1.41 10.75 -29.03
N VAL A 94 -1.26 9.51 -29.50
CA VAL A 94 -1.40 8.33 -28.66
C VAL A 94 -0.24 8.38 -27.65
N GLN A 95 -0.52 8.78 -26.42
CA GLN A 95 0.49 8.96 -25.37
C GLN A 95 0.24 7.96 -24.23
N GLY A 96 1.30 7.61 -23.51
CA GLY A 96 1.19 6.71 -22.36
C GLY A 96 0.98 5.23 -22.72
N LEU A 97 1.15 4.85 -23.99
CA LEU A 97 1.05 3.46 -24.46
C LEU A 97 2.43 2.83 -24.68
N THR A 98 3.31 3.00 -23.70
CA THR A 98 4.70 2.55 -23.74
C THR A 98 4.90 1.35 -22.82
N GLY A 99 5.53 0.29 -23.31
CA GLY A 99 5.84 -0.91 -22.53
C GLY A 99 7.03 -0.71 -21.59
N LEU A 100 7.19 -1.61 -20.61
CA LEU A 100 8.35 -1.65 -19.72
C LEU A 100 9.12 -2.95 -19.91
N ARG A 101 10.42 -2.87 -20.18
CA ARG A 101 11.26 -4.06 -20.33
C ARG A 101 11.34 -4.82 -19.00
N ASN A 102 11.19 -6.14 -19.06
CA ASN A 102 11.41 -7.01 -17.90
C ASN A 102 12.92 -7.14 -17.67
N LEU A 103 13.38 -6.85 -16.45
CA LEU A 103 14.79 -6.87 -16.07
C LEU A 103 15.18 -8.17 -15.35
N GLY A 104 14.36 -9.22 -15.46
CA GLY A 104 14.49 -10.48 -14.75
C GLY A 104 13.51 -10.55 -13.57
N ASN A 105 12.39 -11.24 -13.78
CA ASN A 105 11.29 -11.39 -12.80
C ASN A 105 10.73 -10.06 -12.26
N THR A 106 10.80 -8.97 -13.03
CA THR A 106 10.35 -7.65 -12.58
C THR A 106 8.94 -7.27 -13.04
N CYS A 107 8.13 -8.24 -13.47
CA CYS A 107 6.76 -7.97 -13.94
C CYS A 107 5.86 -7.39 -12.84
N PHE A 108 6.08 -7.75 -11.57
CA PHE A 108 5.39 -7.13 -10.42
C PHE A 108 5.62 -5.61 -10.37
N MET A 109 6.87 -5.18 -10.59
CA MET A 109 7.27 -3.78 -10.63
C MET A 109 6.66 -3.09 -11.85
N ASN A 110 6.76 -3.70 -13.02
CA ASN A 110 6.19 -3.15 -14.26
C ASN A 110 4.68 -2.94 -14.14
N SER A 111 3.96 -3.91 -13.59
CA SER A 111 2.51 -3.80 -13.39
C SER A 111 2.12 -2.61 -12.50
N ILE A 112 2.80 -2.44 -11.37
CA ILE A 112 2.55 -1.31 -10.45
C ILE A 112 2.92 0.02 -11.08
N LEU A 113 4.07 0.10 -11.76
CA LEU A 113 4.50 1.32 -12.46
C LEU A 113 3.49 1.75 -13.53
N GLN A 114 2.90 0.81 -14.28
CA GLN A 114 1.87 1.12 -15.26
C GLN A 114 0.57 1.61 -14.62
N CYS A 115 0.15 1.02 -13.49
CA CYS A 115 -1.01 1.49 -12.74
C CYS A 115 -0.79 2.92 -12.19
N LEU A 116 0.38 3.19 -11.61
CA LEU A 116 0.74 4.51 -11.10
C LEU A 116 0.92 5.55 -12.22
N SER A 117 1.50 5.15 -13.35
CA SER A 117 1.64 5.98 -14.56
C SER A 117 0.29 6.47 -15.09
N ASN A 118 -0.76 5.65 -14.97
CA ASN A 118 -2.12 6.01 -15.36
C ASN A 118 -2.93 6.70 -14.23
N THR A 119 -2.32 6.96 -13.08
CA THR A 119 -2.92 7.76 -12.01
C THR A 119 -2.79 9.25 -12.35
N LYS A 120 -3.86 9.86 -12.89
CA LYS A 120 -3.83 11.19 -13.52
C LYS A 120 -3.10 12.27 -12.70
N GLU A 121 -3.52 12.50 -11.45
CA GLU A 121 -2.92 13.56 -10.62
C GLU A 121 -1.44 13.29 -10.27
N LEU A 122 -1.04 12.03 -10.10
CA LEU A 122 0.36 11.63 -9.84
C LEU A 122 1.22 11.78 -11.09
N ARG A 123 0.69 11.36 -12.24
CA ARG A 123 1.33 11.56 -13.54
C ARG A 123 1.56 13.04 -13.80
N ASP A 124 0.53 13.86 -13.66
CA ASP A 124 0.61 15.30 -13.94
C ASP A 124 1.63 15.99 -13.02
N TYR A 125 1.70 15.57 -11.75
CA TYR A 125 2.73 16.01 -10.80
C TYR A 125 4.16 15.73 -11.29
N CYS A 126 4.38 14.57 -11.94
CA CYS A 126 5.66 14.20 -12.53
C CYS A 126 5.95 14.95 -13.85
N LEU A 127 4.98 14.97 -14.78
CA LEU A 127 5.14 15.60 -16.10
C LEU A 127 5.36 17.12 -16.02
N GLN A 128 4.73 17.76 -15.03
CA GLN A 128 4.84 19.20 -14.82
C GLN A 128 6.03 19.58 -13.90
N ASN A 129 6.87 18.62 -13.52
CA ASN A 129 8.02 18.81 -12.63
C ASN A 129 7.67 19.47 -11.29
N GLN A 130 6.42 19.32 -10.82
CA GLN A 130 5.99 19.91 -9.56
C GLN A 130 6.72 19.28 -8.37
N TYR A 131 7.08 18.01 -8.48
CA TYR A 131 7.83 17.27 -7.46
C TYR A 131 9.16 17.92 -7.07
N LEU A 132 9.80 18.65 -7.97
CA LEU A 132 11.07 19.33 -7.69
C LEU A 132 10.96 20.36 -6.56
N ARG A 133 9.77 20.94 -6.35
CA ARG A 133 9.52 21.92 -5.28
C ARG A 133 9.37 21.25 -3.92
N ASP A 134 8.90 20.02 -3.90
CA ASP A 134 8.62 19.25 -2.68
C ASP A 134 9.80 18.33 -2.31
N LEU A 135 10.80 18.16 -3.19
CA LEU A 135 11.97 17.30 -2.95
C LEU A 135 12.75 17.74 -1.70
N ASN A 136 12.89 16.82 -0.75
CA ASN A 136 13.67 17.02 0.45
C ASN A 136 15.14 16.60 0.24
N ASN A 137 16.02 17.58 0.04
CA ASN A 137 17.47 17.38 -0.12
C ASN A 137 18.17 16.86 1.15
N ASN A 138 17.50 16.86 2.31
CA ASN A 138 18.04 16.42 3.60
C ASN A 138 17.63 14.98 3.97
N SER A 139 17.08 14.20 3.03
CA SER A 139 16.73 12.80 3.28
C SER A 139 17.99 11.99 3.63
N ARG A 140 17.96 11.32 4.79
CA ARG A 140 19.09 10.52 5.33
C ARG A 140 19.56 9.42 4.37
N MET A 141 18.70 8.98 3.45
CA MET A 141 18.99 7.89 2.52
C MET A 141 19.68 8.35 1.24
N ARG A 142 19.74 9.66 0.93
CA ARG A 142 20.33 10.22 -0.30
C ARG A 142 19.94 9.43 -1.57
N THR A 143 18.74 8.86 -1.59
CA THR A 143 18.17 8.22 -2.77
C THR A 143 17.62 9.29 -3.71
N ALA A 144 17.51 8.94 -4.98
CA ALA A 144 16.89 9.79 -6.00
C ALA A 144 15.61 9.12 -6.53
N LEU A 145 14.86 8.42 -5.65
CA LEU A 145 13.76 7.54 -6.04
C LEU A 145 12.64 8.30 -6.74
N MET A 146 12.18 9.42 -6.17
CA MET A 146 11.16 10.28 -6.76
C MET A 146 11.63 10.87 -8.10
N THR A 147 12.91 11.25 -8.19
CA THR A 147 13.49 11.79 -9.43
C THR A 147 13.51 10.74 -10.53
N GLU A 148 13.98 9.53 -10.26
CA GLU A 148 14.02 8.45 -11.26
C GLU A 148 12.62 7.91 -11.58
N PHE A 149 11.70 7.91 -10.61
CA PHE A 149 10.28 7.64 -10.85
C PHE A 149 9.68 8.66 -11.81
N ALA A 150 9.86 9.97 -11.55
CA ALA A 150 9.31 11.03 -12.39
C ALA A 150 9.89 11.00 -13.81
N LYS A 151 11.20 10.77 -13.97
CA LYS A 151 11.84 10.57 -15.28
C LYS A 151 11.23 9.39 -16.03
N LEU A 152 10.99 8.27 -15.33
CA LEU A 152 10.36 7.11 -15.94
C LEU A 152 8.92 7.41 -16.39
N ILE A 153 8.12 8.10 -15.57
CA ILE A 153 6.78 8.56 -15.97
C ILE A 153 6.87 9.48 -17.21
N GLN A 154 7.79 10.45 -17.22
CA GLN A 154 8.00 11.33 -18.37
C GLN A 154 8.34 10.53 -19.64
N LEU A 155 9.24 9.55 -19.55
CA LEU A 155 9.57 8.66 -20.66
C LEU A 155 8.33 7.87 -21.15
N LEU A 156 7.55 7.27 -20.24
CA LEU A 156 6.36 6.51 -20.61
C LEU A 156 5.32 7.35 -21.38
N TRP A 157 5.23 8.64 -21.08
CA TRP A 157 4.23 9.56 -21.66
C TRP A 157 4.74 10.42 -22.83
N THR A 158 6.05 10.40 -23.11
CA THR A 158 6.67 11.13 -24.24
C THR A 158 7.23 10.22 -25.32
N SER A 159 7.44 8.93 -25.03
CA SER A 159 7.90 7.94 -26.02
C SER A 159 6.86 7.67 -27.09
N SER A 160 7.31 7.15 -28.23
CA SER A 160 6.43 6.78 -29.32
C SER A 160 5.54 5.58 -28.94
N PRO A 161 4.32 5.49 -29.47
CA PRO A 161 3.49 4.29 -29.31
C PRO A 161 4.26 3.03 -29.74
N ASN A 162 4.12 1.95 -28.98
CA ASN A 162 4.78 0.64 -29.18
C ASN A 162 6.27 0.57 -28.83
N ASP A 163 6.87 1.65 -28.32
CA ASP A 163 8.19 1.56 -27.71
C ASP A 163 8.14 0.83 -26.36
N SER A 164 9.31 0.35 -25.91
CA SER A 164 9.48 -0.11 -24.54
C SER A 164 10.73 0.48 -23.91
N VAL A 165 10.54 1.01 -22.70
CA VAL A 165 11.59 1.67 -21.93
C VAL A 165 12.13 0.74 -20.84
N SER A 166 13.41 0.90 -20.49
CA SER A 166 14.04 0.15 -19.42
C SER A 166 13.87 0.90 -18.08
N PRO A 167 13.27 0.29 -17.05
CA PRO A 167 13.18 0.90 -15.72
C PRO A 167 14.44 0.66 -14.86
N SER A 168 15.62 0.49 -15.46
CA SER A 168 16.85 0.06 -14.75
C SER A 168 17.35 1.09 -13.73
N GLU A 169 17.33 2.37 -14.07
CA GLU A 169 17.72 3.45 -13.14
C GLU A 169 16.75 3.54 -11.96
N PHE A 170 15.45 3.45 -12.24
CA PHE A 170 14.42 3.36 -11.20
C PHE A 170 14.62 2.13 -10.31
N LYS A 171 14.84 0.93 -10.89
CA LYS A 171 15.11 -0.32 -10.13
C LYS A 171 16.30 -0.12 -9.19
N THR A 172 17.34 0.58 -9.65
CA THR A 172 18.53 0.88 -8.85
C THR A 172 18.21 1.74 -7.62
N GLN A 173 17.31 2.71 -7.73
CA GLN A 173 16.91 3.53 -6.59
C GLN A 173 15.98 2.79 -5.63
N ILE A 174 14.96 2.08 -6.13
CA ILE A 174 14.01 1.40 -5.24
C ILE A 174 14.67 0.26 -4.46
N GLN A 175 15.66 -0.43 -5.02
CA GLN A 175 16.41 -1.46 -4.27
C GLN A 175 17.41 -0.87 -3.26
N ARG A 176 17.85 0.39 -3.43
CA ARG A 176 18.60 1.12 -2.40
C ARG A 176 17.69 1.55 -1.26
N TYR A 177 16.49 2.00 -1.60
CA TYR A 177 15.47 2.39 -0.64
C TYR A 177 14.96 1.18 0.18
N ALA A 178 14.64 0.09 -0.51
CA ALA A 178 14.14 -1.15 0.06
C ALA A 178 15.01 -2.35 -0.43
N PRO A 179 16.08 -2.71 0.31
CA PRO A 179 17.04 -3.76 -0.06
C PRO A 179 16.44 -5.14 -0.35
N ARG A 180 15.22 -5.42 0.12
CA ARG A 180 14.50 -6.65 -0.20
C ARG A 180 14.20 -6.86 -1.69
N PHE A 181 14.20 -5.80 -2.49
CA PHE A 181 14.02 -5.87 -3.95
C PHE A 181 15.34 -6.00 -4.73
N VAL A 182 16.47 -6.16 -4.03
CA VAL A 182 17.76 -6.49 -4.66
C VAL A 182 17.67 -7.87 -5.32
N GLY A 183 18.34 -8.01 -6.46
CA GLY A 183 18.36 -9.23 -7.25
C GLY A 183 17.22 -9.32 -8.26
N TYR A 184 16.83 -10.56 -8.57
CA TYR A 184 15.95 -10.93 -9.68
C TYR A 184 14.92 -11.99 -9.27
N ASN A 185 14.52 -11.98 -7.99
CA ASN A 185 13.48 -12.85 -7.49
C ASN A 185 12.10 -12.27 -7.79
N GLN A 186 11.10 -13.14 -7.90
CA GLN A 186 9.71 -12.69 -7.94
C GLN A 186 9.29 -12.12 -6.59
N GLN A 187 8.38 -11.16 -6.60
CA GLN A 187 7.95 -10.41 -5.41
C GLN A 187 6.44 -10.16 -5.46
N ASP A 188 5.88 -9.84 -4.31
CA ASP A 188 4.49 -9.42 -4.21
C ASP A 188 4.30 -7.96 -4.69
N ALA A 189 3.33 -7.75 -5.59
CA ALA A 189 3.09 -6.42 -6.17
C ALA A 189 2.49 -5.42 -5.17
N GLN A 190 1.71 -5.88 -4.19
CA GLN A 190 1.15 -5.01 -3.14
C GLN A 190 2.25 -4.56 -2.19
N GLU A 191 3.13 -5.48 -1.81
CA GLU A 191 4.29 -5.14 -0.99
C GLU A 191 5.19 -4.14 -1.72
N PHE A 192 5.50 -4.38 -3.00
CA PHE A 192 6.23 -3.42 -3.83
C PHE A 192 5.56 -2.04 -3.89
N LEU A 193 4.24 -2.00 -4.10
CA LEU A 193 3.48 -0.75 -4.10
C LEU A 193 3.63 0.02 -2.79
N ARG A 194 3.55 -0.66 -1.64
CA ARG A 194 3.67 -0.01 -0.33
C ARG A 194 5.04 0.61 -0.12
N PHE A 195 6.12 -0.13 -0.38
CA PHE A 195 7.48 0.43 -0.28
C PHE A 195 7.73 1.56 -1.28
N LEU A 196 7.18 1.45 -2.49
CA LEU A 196 7.30 2.51 -3.48
C LEU A 196 6.58 3.78 -3.01
N LEU A 197 5.32 3.70 -2.59
CA LEU A 197 4.57 4.87 -2.13
C LEU A 197 5.20 5.50 -0.89
N ASP A 198 5.71 4.70 0.06
CA ASP A 198 6.44 5.20 1.24
C ASP A 198 7.74 5.91 0.85
N GLY A 199 8.50 5.35 -0.11
CA GLY A 199 9.73 5.97 -0.59
C GLY A 199 9.50 7.26 -1.36
N LEU A 200 8.51 7.29 -2.25
CA LEU A 200 8.11 8.53 -2.93
C LEU A 200 7.64 9.57 -1.93
N HIS A 201 6.74 9.18 -1.00
CA HIS A 201 6.24 10.03 0.06
C HIS A 201 7.38 10.64 0.88
N SER A 202 8.31 9.81 1.37
CA SER A 202 9.41 10.24 2.22
C SER A 202 10.33 11.26 1.52
N GLU A 203 10.54 11.14 0.21
CA GLU A 203 11.38 12.09 -0.54
C GLU A 203 10.67 13.42 -0.85
N VAL A 204 9.33 13.45 -0.88
CA VAL A 204 8.53 14.67 -1.10
C VAL A 204 7.67 15.07 0.09
N ASN A 205 8.07 14.65 1.30
CA ASN A 205 7.37 15.03 2.53
C ASN A 205 7.73 16.48 2.88
N ARG A 206 6.71 17.32 2.94
CA ARG A 206 6.77 18.75 3.31
C ARG A 206 7.13 18.93 4.77
N VAL A 207 6.89 17.93 5.62
CA VAL A 207 7.32 17.91 7.01
C VAL A 207 8.79 17.49 7.11
N LEU A 208 9.67 18.47 7.31
CA LEU A 208 11.11 18.23 7.45
C LEU A 208 11.52 17.75 8.86
N VAL A 209 10.76 18.16 9.88
CA VAL A 209 11.02 17.84 11.28
C VAL A 209 9.74 17.32 11.91
N ARG A 210 9.73 16.04 12.30
CA ARG A 210 8.57 15.41 12.92
C ARG A 210 8.46 15.85 14.39
N PRO A 211 7.29 16.32 14.86
CA PRO A 211 7.09 16.68 16.26
C PRO A 211 7.23 15.47 17.18
N ARG A 212 7.42 15.68 18.50
CA ARG A 212 7.38 14.59 19.48
C ARG A 212 5.96 14.03 19.58
N ALA A 213 5.84 12.73 19.90
CA ALA A 213 4.53 12.12 20.10
C ALA A 213 3.82 12.78 21.28
N SER A 214 2.58 13.24 21.09
CA SER A 214 1.74 13.72 22.19
C SER A 214 1.22 12.51 22.98
N THR A 215 1.23 12.62 24.30
CA THR A 215 0.68 11.62 25.22
C THR A 215 -0.79 11.85 25.54
N ASP A 216 -1.42 12.91 25.02
CA ASP A 216 -2.77 13.29 25.41
C ASP A 216 -3.82 12.34 24.81
N THR A 217 -4.62 11.75 25.70
CA THR A 217 -5.75 10.90 25.34
C THR A 217 -6.93 11.74 24.89
N LEU A 218 -7.43 11.45 23.68
CA LEU A 218 -8.56 12.17 23.07
C LEU A 218 -9.92 11.52 23.35
N ASP A 219 -10.00 10.58 24.30
CA ASP A 219 -11.21 9.81 24.61
C ASP A 219 -12.37 10.63 25.19
N HIS A 220 -12.09 11.85 25.64
CA HIS A 220 -13.11 12.79 26.11
C HIS A 220 -13.83 13.52 24.97
N LEU A 221 -13.30 13.47 23.75
CA LEU A 221 -13.86 14.14 22.59
C LEU A 221 -14.88 13.24 21.87
N PRO A 222 -15.91 13.81 21.24
CA PRO A 222 -16.74 13.09 20.29
C PRO A 222 -15.90 12.51 19.15
N ASP A 223 -16.34 11.38 18.60
CA ASP A 223 -15.62 10.65 17.54
C ASP A 223 -15.24 11.52 16.34
N ASP A 224 -16.11 12.44 15.93
CA ASP A 224 -15.84 13.32 14.79
C ASP A 224 -14.73 14.33 15.08
N GLU A 225 -14.64 14.85 16.30
CA GLU A 225 -13.57 15.77 16.68
C GLU A 225 -12.27 15.02 16.96
N LYS A 226 -12.36 13.88 17.65
CA LYS A 226 -11.23 12.96 17.83
C LYS A 226 -10.62 12.56 16.48
N SER A 227 -11.43 12.22 15.49
CA SER A 227 -10.95 11.84 14.16
C SER A 227 -10.22 12.98 13.44
N ARG A 228 -10.77 14.20 13.48
CA ARG A 228 -10.13 15.40 12.92
C ARG A 228 -8.80 15.72 13.59
N GLN A 229 -8.71 15.61 14.92
CA GLN A 229 -7.46 15.83 15.64
C GLN A 229 -6.42 14.75 15.36
N MET A 230 -6.83 13.48 15.30
CA MET A 230 -5.94 12.39 14.91
C MET A 230 -5.44 12.56 13.46
N TRP A 231 -6.29 13.04 12.56
CA TRP A 231 -5.91 13.36 11.19
C TRP A 231 -4.90 14.52 11.14
N ARG A 232 -5.13 15.59 11.92
CA ARG A 232 -4.18 16.71 12.03
C ARG A 232 -2.83 16.25 12.57
N ARG A 233 -2.81 15.44 13.63
CA ARG A 233 -1.58 14.84 14.19
C ARG A 233 -0.83 13.97 13.18
N TYR A 234 -1.55 13.31 12.27
CA TYR A 234 -0.95 12.57 11.16
C TYR A 234 -0.31 13.52 10.14
N GLN A 235 -1.03 14.56 9.70
CA GLN A 235 -0.53 15.54 8.72
C GLN A 235 0.65 16.37 9.24
N GLU A 236 0.73 16.61 10.55
CA GLU A 236 1.90 17.22 11.20
C GLU A 236 3.20 16.40 11.05
N ARG A 237 3.10 15.15 10.59
CA ARG A 237 4.24 14.23 10.37
C ARG A 237 4.38 13.82 8.90
N GLU A 238 3.27 13.59 8.23
CA GLU A 238 3.19 13.02 6.90
C GLU A 238 2.34 13.89 5.97
N ASP A 239 2.97 14.84 5.27
CA ASP A 239 2.30 15.75 4.33
C ASP A 239 3.05 15.78 3.00
N SER A 240 2.44 15.28 1.94
CA SER A 240 3.06 15.21 0.62
C SER A 240 1.99 15.10 -0.46
N ARG A 241 2.37 15.32 -1.71
CA ARG A 241 1.48 15.05 -2.84
C ARG A 241 1.04 13.57 -2.92
N ILE A 242 1.87 12.64 -2.44
CA ILE A 242 1.55 11.21 -2.47
C ILE A 242 0.46 10.91 -1.42
N SER A 243 0.60 11.44 -0.20
CA SER A 243 -0.41 11.26 0.86
C SER A 243 -1.73 11.97 0.54
N ASP A 244 -1.70 13.11 -0.15
CA ASP A 244 -2.88 13.81 -0.67
C ASP A 244 -3.77 12.93 -1.57
N LEU A 245 -3.15 11.99 -2.29
CA LEU A 245 -3.82 11.12 -3.26
C LEU A 245 -4.32 9.83 -2.62
N PHE A 246 -3.44 9.13 -1.89
CA PHE A 246 -3.66 7.72 -1.52
C PHE A 246 -4.15 7.53 -0.08
N VAL A 247 -4.05 8.53 0.80
CA VAL A 247 -4.32 8.31 2.23
C VAL A 247 -5.77 8.61 2.59
N GLY A 248 -6.44 7.60 3.12
CA GLY A 248 -7.72 7.72 3.83
C GLY A 248 -7.56 7.52 5.33
N GLN A 249 -8.68 7.51 6.07
CA GLN A 249 -8.71 7.24 7.50
C GLN A 249 -9.79 6.20 7.83
N LEU A 250 -9.42 5.13 8.53
CA LEU A 250 -10.33 4.15 9.10
C LEU A 250 -10.71 4.53 10.52
N LYS A 251 -11.95 4.24 10.90
CA LYS A 251 -12.42 4.20 12.29
C LYS A 251 -12.52 2.75 12.73
N SER A 252 -11.75 2.36 13.74
CA SER A 252 -11.87 1.09 14.45
C SER A 252 -12.67 1.32 15.73
N SER A 253 -13.79 0.61 15.91
CA SER A 253 -14.60 0.64 17.12
C SER A 253 -14.49 -0.68 17.85
N LEU A 254 -14.17 -0.65 19.15
CA LEU A 254 -14.07 -1.82 20.01
C LEU A 254 -15.03 -1.66 21.20
N THR A 255 -16.12 -2.43 21.21
CA THR A 255 -17.18 -2.34 22.22
C THR A 255 -17.08 -3.50 23.20
N CYS A 256 -16.96 -3.19 24.49
CA CYS A 256 -16.97 -4.19 25.56
C CYS A 256 -18.39 -4.71 25.82
N SER A 257 -18.57 -6.04 25.84
CA SER A 257 -19.89 -6.64 26.06
C SER A 257 -20.36 -6.56 27.52
N GLU A 258 -19.46 -6.34 28.47
CA GLU A 258 -19.77 -6.28 29.91
C GLU A 258 -20.20 -4.88 30.36
N CYS A 259 -19.40 -3.86 30.04
CA CYS A 259 -19.66 -2.48 30.49
C CYS A 259 -20.21 -1.55 29.41
N GLY A 260 -20.35 -2.03 28.17
CA GLY A 260 -20.82 -1.23 27.03
C GLY A 260 -19.84 -0.14 26.54
N TYR A 261 -18.68 0.04 27.18
CA TYR A 261 -17.70 1.04 26.75
C TYR A 261 -17.21 0.74 25.33
N CYS A 262 -17.32 1.75 24.46
CA CYS A 262 -16.83 1.70 23.09
C CYS A 262 -15.57 2.56 22.96
N SER A 263 -14.42 1.92 22.75
CA SER A 263 -13.16 2.60 22.43
C SER A 263 -13.03 2.77 20.93
N THR A 264 -12.67 3.97 20.48
CA THR A 264 -12.45 4.28 19.07
C THR A 264 -11.01 4.63 18.77
N ALA A 265 -10.50 4.16 17.64
CA ALA A 265 -9.18 4.52 17.10
C ALA A 265 -9.34 4.96 15.64
N PHE A 266 -8.49 5.89 15.20
CA PHE A 266 -8.54 6.48 13.86
C PHE A 266 -7.18 6.34 13.18
N ASP A 267 -7.10 5.44 12.22
CA ASP A 267 -5.84 5.01 11.62
C ASP A 267 -5.77 5.43 10.15
N PRO A 268 -4.68 6.07 9.69
CA PRO A 268 -4.49 6.33 8.27
C PRO A 268 -4.26 5.03 7.50
N PHE A 269 -4.77 4.95 6.27
CA PHE A 269 -4.52 3.82 5.38
C PHE A 269 -4.19 4.31 3.97
N TRP A 270 -3.30 3.59 3.29
CA TRP A 270 -2.86 3.89 1.91
C TRP A 270 -3.51 2.95 0.87
N ASP A 271 -3.94 1.78 1.33
CA ASP A 271 -4.70 0.77 0.59
C ASP A 271 -5.58 -0.02 1.58
N LEU A 272 -6.56 -0.75 1.08
CA LEU A 272 -7.37 -1.68 1.88
C LEU A 272 -7.15 -3.11 1.40
N SER A 273 -6.69 -3.97 2.30
CA SER A 273 -6.49 -5.39 2.03
C SER A 273 -7.74 -6.20 2.41
N LEU A 274 -8.55 -6.53 1.41
CA LEU A 274 -9.87 -7.13 1.57
C LEU A 274 -9.81 -8.66 1.63
N PRO A 275 -10.39 -9.29 2.66
CA PRO A 275 -10.58 -10.73 2.67
C PRO A 275 -11.58 -11.15 1.60
N ILE A 276 -11.34 -12.29 0.96
CA ILE A 276 -12.27 -12.86 -0.02
C ILE A 276 -13.18 -13.86 0.72
N PRO A 277 -14.51 -13.66 0.71
CA PRO A 277 -15.45 -14.62 1.29
C PRO A 277 -15.24 -16.03 0.73
N LYS A 278 -15.27 -17.03 1.62
CA LYS A 278 -15.27 -18.44 1.21
C LYS A 278 -16.55 -18.69 0.41
N LYS A 279 -16.45 -19.41 -0.72
CA LYS A 279 -17.56 -19.68 -1.66
C LYS A 279 -18.87 -19.97 -0.91
N GLY A 280 -19.81 -19.03 -0.98
CA GLY A 280 -21.22 -19.24 -0.63
C GLY A 280 -22.03 -19.63 -1.87
N TYR A 281 -23.36 -19.52 -1.78
CA TYR A 281 -24.24 -19.56 -2.95
C TYR A 281 -24.13 -18.22 -3.70
N GLY A 282 -23.75 -18.26 -4.98
CA GLY A 282 -23.68 -17.08 -5.84
C GLY A 282 -22.26 -16.60 -6.19
N GLU A 283 -22.21 -15.58 -7.04
CA GLU A 283 -20.98 -14.89 -7.44
C GLU A 283 -20.46 -14.00 -6.30
N VAL A 284 -19.16 -14.05 -6.01
CA VAL A 284 -18.55 -13.15 -5.01
C VAL A 284 -18.36 -11.78 -5.64
N THR A 285 -18.88 -10.73 -5.00
CA THR A 285 -18.72 -9.34 -5.44
C THR A 285 -17.66 -8.60 -4.63
N LEU A 286 -17.15 -7.49 -5.15
CA LEU A 286 -16.26 -6.58 -4.40
C LEU A 286 -16.95 -6.03 -3.14
N MET A 287 -18.26 -5.78 -3.23
CA MET A 287 -19.07 -5.34 -2.10
C MET A 287 -19.10 -6.40 -0.98
N ASP A 288 -19.11 -7.69 -1.31
CA ASP A 288 -19.05 -8.76 -0.30
C ASP A 288 -17.70 -8.79 0.41
N CYS A 289 -16.60 -8.54 -0.31
CA CYS A 289 -15.26 -8.42 0.27
C CYS A 289 -15.18 -7.21 1.22
N LEU A 290 -15.77 -6.07 0.84
CA LEU A 290 -15.84 -4.87 1.69
C LEU A 290 -16.72 -5.09 2.91
N ARG A 291 -17.90 -5.73 2.76
CA ARG A 291 -18.76 -6.11 3.89
C ARG A 291 -18.05 -7.03 4.86
N LEU A 292 -17.27 -7.99 4.35
CA LEU A 292 -16.48 -8.87 5.21
C LEU A 292 -15.37 -8.11 5.94
N PHE A 293 -14.76 -7.12 5.29
CA PHE A 293 -13.75 -6.24 5.90
C PHE A 293 -14.34 -5.34 7.01
N THR A 294 -15.54 -4.79 6.81
CA THR A 294 -16.23 -3.90 7.77
C THR A 294 -17.20 -4.63 8.69
N LYS A 295 -17.20 -5.97 8.66
CA LYS A 295 -18.09 -6.78 9.49
C LYS A 295 -17.78 -6.53 10.95
N GLU A 296 -18.80 -6.60 11.79
CA GLU A 296 -18.60 -6.71 13.22
C GLU A 296 -18.07 -8.11 13.57
N ASP A 297 -16.85 -8.13 14.11
CA ASP A 297 -16.16 -9.34 14.53
C ASP A 297 -16.22 -9.48 16.06
N VAL A 298 -16.62 -10.66 16.52
CA VAL A 298 -16.68 -10.97 17.96
C VAL A 298 -15.32 -11.51 18.40
N LEU A 299 -14.69 -10.81 19.33
CA LEU A 299 -13.44 -11.21 19.98
C LEU A 299 -13.78 -11.91 21.30
N ASP A 300 -13.62 -13.22 21.33
CA ASP A 300 -13.99 -14.09 22.46
C ASP A 300 -12.98 -15.25 22.63
N GLY A 301 -13.11 -16.05 23.70
CA GLY A 301 -12.18 -17.12 24.02
C GLY A 301 -10.75 -16.60 24.20
N ASP A 302 -9.81 -17.18 23.44
CA ASP A 302 -8.41 -16.75 23.43
C ASP A 302 -8.23 -15.34 22.86
N GLU A 303 -9.21 -14.85 22.10
CA GLU A 303 -9.15 -13.55 21.43
C GLU A 303 -9.63 -12.36 22.25
N LYS A 304 -10.08 -12.59 23.48
CA LYS A 304 -10.58 -11.53 24.38
C LYS A 304 -9.53 -10.43 24.60
N PRO A 305 -9.81 -9.17 24.25
CA PRO A 305 -8.96 -8.06 24.67
C PRO A 305 -9.20 -7.70 26.14
N THR A 306 -8.23 -7.01 26.74
CA THR A 306 -8.40 -6.42 28.07
C THR A 306 -9.17 -5.10 27.97
N CYS A 307 -10.35 -5.02 28.57
CA CYS A 307 -11.14 -3.80 28.59
C CYS A 307 -10.49 -2.77 29.53
N CYS A 308 -10.26 -1.54 29.04
CA CYS A 308 -9.61 -0.48 29.83
C CYS A 308 -10.49 0.04 30.99
N ARG A 309 -11.81 -0.20 30.97
CA ARG A 309 -12.74 0.16 32.05
C ARG A 309 -12.91 -0.98 33.06
N CYS A 310 -13.16 -2.21 32.59
CA CYS A 310 -13.34 -3.37 33.46
C CYS A 310 -12.01 -3.91 34.05
N LYS A 311 -10.87 -3.55 33.44
CA LYS A 311 -9.52 -4.03 33.81
C LYS A 311 -9.37 -5.56 33.76
N THR A 312 -10.19 -6.24 32.96
CA THR A 312 -10.17 -7.69 32.78
C THR A 312 -10.36 -8.06 31.31
N ARG A 313 -10.01 -9.30 30.94
CA ARG A 313 -10.21 -9.86 29.60
C ARG A 313 -11.68 -10.18 29.39
N THR A 314 -12.34 -9.44 28.50
CA THR A 314 -13.78 -9.56 28.27
C THR A 314 -14.08 -9.82 26.80
N ARG A 315 -15.25 -10.39 26.52
CA ARG A 315 -15.77 -10.46 25.15
C ARG A 315 -16.00 -9.05 24.62
N CYS A 316 -15.50 -8.76 23.43
CA CYS A 316 -15.70 -7.48 22.76
C CYS A 316 -16.15 -7.67 21.31
N THR A 317 -16.78 -6.65 20.73
CA THR A 317 -17.04 -6.59 19.29
C THR A 317 -16.15 -5.54 18.66
N LYS A 318 -15.52 -5.87 17.53
CA LYS A 318 -14.65 -4.96 16.77
C LYS A 318 -15.27 -4.70 15.40
N LYS A 319 -15.29 -3.45 14.97
CA LYS A 319 -15.84 -3.04 13.66
C LYS A 319 -15.00 -1.95 13.01
N PHE A 320 -14.82 -2.05 11.70
CA PHE A 320 -14.25 -0.97 10.88
C PHE A 320 -15.32 -0.19 10.13
N SER A 321 -15.05 1.09 9.92
CA SER A 321 -15.77 1.99 9.01
C SER A 321 -14.77 2.99 8.42
N ILE A 322 -15.09 3.58 7.27
CA ILE A 322 -14.22 4.56 6.60
C ILE A 322 -14.61 5.96 7.07
N GLN A 323 -13.71 6.63 7.79
CA GLN A 323 -13.90 7.99 8.30
C GLN A 323 -13.54 9.06 7.27
N LYS A 324 -12.54 8.77 6.43
CA LYS A 324 -12.12 9.64 5.33
C LYS A 324 -11.73 8.78 4.13
N PHE A 325 -12.32 9.06 3.00
CA PHE A 325 -12.00 8.43 1.72
C PHE A 325 -10.79 9.11 1.04
N PRO A 326 -9.84 8.35 0.46
CA PRO A 326 -8.75 8.90 -0.33
C PRO A 326 -9.22 9.33 -1.72
N LYS A 327 -8.48 10.17 -2.44
CA LYS A 327 -8.80 10.48 -3.84
C LYS A 327 -8.60 9.28 -4.76
N ILE A 328 -7.54 8.53 -4.51
CA ILE A 328 -7.19 7.28 -5.17
C ILE A 328 -7.30 6.15 -4.14
N LEU A 329 -8.30 5.29 -4.34
CA LEU A 329 -8.52 4.14 -3.49
C LEU A 329 -7.88 2.90 -4.11
N VAL A 330 -6.91 2.32 -3.41
CA VAL A 330 -6.30 1.04 -3.79
C VAL A 330 -6.93 -0.07 -2.97
N LEU A 331 -7.52 -1.05 -3.66
CA LEU A 331 -8.10 -2.25 -3.04
C LEU A 331 -7.25 -3.47 -3.40
N HIS A 332 -6.69 -4.10 -2.39
CA HIS A 332 -5.92 -5.34 -2.49
C HIS A 332 -6.84 -6.51 -2.16
N LEU A 333 -6.97 -7.47 -3.07
CA LEU A 333 -7.68 -8.73 -2.80
C LEU A 333 -6.72 -9.74 -2.16
N LYS A 334 -6.95 -10.13 -0.89
CA LYS A 334 -6.12 -11.08 -0.13
C LYS A 334 -6.21 -12.49 -0.70
N ARG A 335 -5.55 -12.72 -1.84
CA ARG A 335 -5.57 -14.00 -2.56
C ARG A 335 -4.59 -15.01 -1.98
N PHE A 336 -3.55 -14.58 -1.29
CA PHE A 336 -2.56 -15.48 -0.72
C PHE A 336 -2.96 -15.85 0.71
N SER A 337 -3.33 -17.11 0.90
CA SER A 337 -3.72 -17.64 2.22
C SER A 337 -2.53 -18.30 2.90
N GLU A 338 -2.28 -17.86 4.13
CA GLU A 338 -1.35 -18.49 5.08
C GLU A 338 -2.03 -19.69 5.76
N ALA A 339 -2.16 -20.81 5.05
CA ALA A 339 -2.50 -22.06 5.72
C ALA A 339 -1.22 -22.65 6.35
N ARG A 340 -1.34 -23.19 7.57
CA ARG A 340 -0.22 -23.72 8.40
C ARG A 340 0.69 -24.75 7.71
N ILE A 341 0.25 -25.37 6.62
CA ILE A 341 0.97 -26.46 5.94
C ILE A 341 1.40 -26.06 4.52
N ARG A 342 0.54 -25.39 3.75
CA ARG A 342 0.86 -24.97 2.39
C ARG A 342 0.11 -23.70 2.03
N THR A 343 0.85 -22.66 1.67
CA THR A 343 0.25 -21.45 1.11
C THR A 343 -0.45 -21.79 -0.20
N SER A 344 -1.60 -21.16 -0.44
CA SER A 344 -2.33 -21.33 -1.70
C SER A 344 -2.92 -20.01 -2.16
N LYS A 345 -3.01 -19.86 -3.48
CA LYS A 345 -3.63 -18.70 -4.11
C LYS A 345 -5.13 -18.96 -4.33
N LEU A 346 -5.96 -18.06 -3.85
CA LEU A 346 -7.39 -18.01 -4.12
C LEU A 346 -7.62 -17.48 -5.54
N THR A 347 -8.13 -18.35 -6.41
CA THR A 347 -8.51 -18.03 -7.80
C THR A 347 -9.98 -17.62 -7.93
N THR A 348 -10.66 -17.34 -6.81
CA THR A 348 -12.06 -16.90 -6.79
C THR A 348 -12.25 -15.68 -7.70
N PHE A 349 -13.19 -15.77 -8.63
CA PHE A 349 -13.64 -14.61 -9.40
C PHE A 349 -14.35 -13.64 -8.46
N VAL A 350 -13.89 -12.38 -8.45
CA VAL A 350 -14.50 -11.30 -7.66
C VAL A 350 -15.06 -10.30 -8.65
N ASN A 351 -16.38 -10.13 -8.70
CA ASN A 351 -17.03 -9.19 -9.60
C ASN A 351 -16.93 -7.77 -9.02
N PHE A 352 -16.15 -6.91 -9.67
CA PHE A 352 -15.92 -5.52 -9.26
C PHE A 352 -16.47 -4.52 -10.29
N GLN A 353 -17.02 -3.40 -9.83
CA GLN A 353 -17.64 -2.39 -10.67
C GLN A 353 -16.59 -1.54 -11.40
N LEU A 354 -16.69 -1.41 -12.73
CA LEU A 354 -15.79 -0.52 -13.48
C LEU A 354 -16.12 0.97 -13.28
N LYS A 355 -17.38 1.27 -12.99
CA LYS A 355 -17.89 2.63 -12.77
C LYS A 355 -18.85 2.66 -11.61
N ASP A 356 -18.98 3.83 -11.01
CA ASP A 356 -20.00 4.15 -10.01
C ASP A 356 -20.00 3.18 -8.82
N LEU A 357 -18.81 2.79 -8.34
CA LEU A 357 -18.66 2.04 -7.10
C LEU A 357 -19.02 2.96 -5.91
N ASP A 358 -20.26 2.85 -5.42
CA ASP A 358 -20.74 3.60 -4.26
C ASP A 358 -20.32 2.90 -2.95
N LEU A 359 -19.51 3.59 -2.14
CA LEU A 359 -18.99 3.09 -0.88
C LEU A 359 -19.72 3.63 0.36
N ARG A 360 -20.89 4.25 0.18
CA ARG A 360 -21.70 4.83 1.27
C ARG A 360 -22.01 3.83 2.40
N GLU A 361 -22.23 2.55 2.07
CA GLU A 361 -22.50 1.49 3.06
C GLU A 361 -21.37 1.34 4.10
N PHE A 362 -20.14 1.68 3.72
CA PHE A 362 -18.93 1.46 4.55
C PHE A 362 -18.43 2.73 5.24
N ALA A 363 -19.07 3.87 4.97
CA ALA A 363 -18.71 5.17 5.50
C ALA A 363 -19.12 5.31 6.98
N SER A 364 -18.32 6.02 7.78
CA SER A 364 -18.76 6.53 9.08
C SER A 364 -19.93 7.50 8.91
N GLN A 365 -20.77 7.65 9.94
CA GLN A 365 -21.98 8.51 9.90
C GLN A 365 -21.72 9.96 9.49
N SER A 366 -20.54 10.49 9.80
CA SER A 366 -20.11 11.86 9.51
C SER A 366 -19.31 12.01 8.21
N CYS A 367 -19.13 10.93 7.46
CA CYS A 367 -18.33 10.92 6.25
C CYS A 367 -19.21 11.16 5.02
N ASN A 368 -18.77 12.07 4.13
CA ASN A 368 -19.41 12.25 2.83
C ASN A 368 -19.32 10.95 2.02
N HIS A 369 -20.39 10.63 1.28
CA HIS A 369 -20.38 9.48 0.39
C HIS A 369 -19.30 9.63 -0.69
N ALA A 370 -18.66 8.53 -1.06
CA ALA A 370 -17.65 8.49 -2.11
C ALA A 370 -18.04 7.48 -3.17
N ILE A 371 -18.11 7.94 -4.41
CA ILE A 371 -18.36 7.12 -5.59
C ILE A 371 -17.06 7.06 -6.39
N TYR A 372 -16.67 5.88 -6.84
CA TYR A 372 -15.40 5.67 -7.52
C TYR A 372 -15.54 5.03 -8.90
N ASN A 373 -14.60 5.33 -9.79
CA ASN A 373 -14.43 4.67 -11.08
C ASN A 373 -13.10 3.93 -11.14
N LEU A 374 -13.11 2.72 -11.67
CA LEU A 374 -11.90 1.92 -11.86
C LEU A 374 -11.10 2.48 -13.04
N TYR A 375 -9.80 2.68 -12.85
CA TYR A 375 -8.90 3.11 -13.93
C TYR A 375 -7.69 2.19 -14.13
N ALA A 376 -7.31 1.38 -13.14
CA ALA A 376 -6.24 0.39 -13.33
C ALA A 376 -6.43 -0.88 -12.50
N VAL A 377 -5.89 -1.99 -12.99
CA VAL A 377 -5.87 -3.30 -12.32
C VAL A 377 -4.48 -3.91 -12.48
N SER A 378 -3.86 -4.31 -11.37
CA SER A 378 -2.73 -5.23 -11.40
C SER A 378 -3.26 -6.65 -11.30
N ASN A 379 -3.00 -7.45 -12.32
CA ASN A 379 -3.39 -8.85 -12.40
C ASN A 379 -2.19 -9.74 -12.09
N HIS A 380 -2.43 -10.87 -11.44
CA HIS A 380 -1.44 -11.91 -11.20
C HIS A 380 -1.95 -13.23 -11.75
N SER A 381 -1.18 -13.87 -12.62
CA SER A 381 -1.40 -15.25 -13.08
C SER A 381 -0.34 -16.17 -12.48
N GLY A 382 -0.68 -17.42 -12.16
CA GLY A 382 0.22 -18.37 -11.50
C GLY A 382 -0.09 -18.63 -10.02
N THR A 383 0.93 -19.02 -9.25
CA THR A 383 0.85 -19.58 -7.88
C THR A 383 1.48 -18.66 -6.83
N THR A 384 1.48 -19.04 -5.55
CA THR A 384 2.17 -18.32 -4.47
C THR A 384 3.69 -18.31 -4.62
N MET A 385 4.27 -19.33 -5.27
CA MET A 385 5.72 -19.51 -5.40
C MET A 385 6.29 -18.93 -6.70
N GLY A 386 5.41 -18.59 -7.64
CA GLY A 386 5.81 -18.32 -9.00
C GLY A 386 4.62 -17.92 -9.85
N GLY A 387 4.73 -16.80 -10.58
CA GLY A 387 3.70 -16.30 -11.46
C GLY A 387 4.16 -15.17 -12.37
N HIS A 388 3.20 -14.44 -12.93
CA HIS A 388 3.43 -13.32 -13.82
C HIS A 388 2.40 -12.21 -13.58
N TYR A 389 2.87 -10.97 -13.53
CA TYR A 389 2.02 -9.81 -13.34
C TYR A 389 1.80 -9.06 -14.66
N THR A 390 0.58 -8.54 -14.85
CA THR A 390 0.23 -7.64 -15.96
C THR A 390 -0.67 -6.53 -15.44
N ALA A 391 -0.65 -5.37 -16.09
CA ALA A 391 -1.54 -4.27 -15.74
C ALA A 391 -2.59 -4.05 -16.83
N TYR A 392 -3.84 -3.82 -16.43
CA TYR A 392 -4.87 -3.28 -17.29
C TYR A 392 -5.11 -1.84 -16.87
N CYS A 393 -4.90 -0.87 -17.76
CA CYS A 393 -5.10 0.54 -17.45
C CYS A 393 -6.00 1.20 -18.48
N LYS A 394 -6.88 2.07 -18.00
CA LYS A 394 -7.72 2.92 -18.83
C LYS A 394 -6.95 4.21 -19.14
N SER A 395 -6.75 4.47 -20.43
CA SER A 395 -6.07 5.70 -20.86
C SER A 395 -6.91 6.91 -20.45
N PRO A 396 -6.35 7.89 -19.69
CA PRO A 396 -7.03 9.13 -19.37
C PRO A 396 -7.27 10.04 -20.59
N ILE A 397 -6.63 9.75 -21.74
CA ILE A 397 -6.77 10.52 -22.98
C ILE A 397 -7.85 9.92 -23.89
N SER A 398 -7.75 8.61 -24.20
CA SER A 398 -8.70 7.95 -25.11
C SER A 398 -9.90 7.33 -24.41
N SER A 399 -9.86 7.18 -23.08
CA SER A 399 -10.84 6.42 -22.28
C SER A 399 -10.94 4.92 -22.62
N GLU A 400 -9.97 4.38 -23.37
CA GLU A 400 -9.90 2.97 -23.74
C GLU A 400 -8.98 2.18 -22.79
N TRP A 401 -9.30 0.91 -22.61
CA TRP A 401 -8.49 -0.01 -21.81
C TRP A 401 -7.36 -0.59 -22.62
N HIS A 402 -6.19 -0.71 -22.01
CA HIS A 402 -5.01 -1.32 -22.59
C HIS A 402 -4.42 -2.33 -21.61
N SER A 403 -3.95 -3.46 -22.14
CA SER A 403 -3.16 -4.44 -21.41
C SER A 403 -1.67 -4.15 -21.60
N PHE A 404 -0.99 -3.95 -20.48
CA PHE A 404 0.46 -3.77 -20.36
C PHE A 404 1.06 -5.06 -19.80
N ASN A 405 1.75 -5.79 -20.67
CA ASN A 405 2.45 -7.02 -20.35
C ASN A 405 3.93 -6.82 -20.68
N ASP A 406 4.68 -6.32 -19.69
CA ASP A 406 6.05 -5.87 -19.84
C ASP A 406 6.19 -4.93 -21.07
N SER A 407 7.01 -5.31 -22.05
CA SER A 407 7.26 -4.50 -23.25
C SER A 407 6.07 -4.41 -24.20
N ARG A 408 5.05 -5.25 -24.03
CA ARG A 408 3.91 -5.33 -24.95
C ARG A 408 2.72 -4.55 -24.40
N VAL A 409 2.22 -3.60 -25.20
CA VAL A 409 0.98 -2.88 -24.93
C VAL A 409 -0.05 -3.26 -26.00
N THR A 410 -1.26 -3.61 -25.58
CA THR A 410 -2.33 -4.02 -26.51
C THR A 410 -3.65 -3.40 -26.11
N LEU A 411 -4.44 -2.93 -27.08
CA LEU A 411 -5.81 -2.47 -26.86
C LEU A 411 -6.66 -3.64 -26.35
N MET A 412 -7.54 -3.37 -25.38
CA MET A 412 -8.44 -4.37 -24.83
C MET A 412 -9.85 -3.83 -24.62
N SER A 413 -10.85 -4.69 -24.80
CA SER A 413 -12.24 -4.38 -24.44
C SER A 413 -12.42 -4.28 -22.93
N SER A 414 -13.28 -3.36 -22.48
CA SER A 414 -13.69 -3.23 -21.08
C SER A 414 -14.32 -4.51 -20.51
N SER A 415 -14.88 -5.38 -21.38
CA SER A 415 -15.44 -6.68 -20.99
C SER A 415 -14.41 -7.64 -20.41
N HIS A 416 -13.13 -7.52 -20.80
CA HIS A 416 -12.06 -8.41 -20.36
C HIS A 416 -11.30 -7.91 -19.12
N VAL A 417 -11.60 -6.70 -18.65
CA VAL A 417 -10.91 -6.10 -17.49
C VAL A 417 -11.21 -6.89 -16.21
N ARG A 418 -12.43 -7.42 -16.08
CA ARG A 418 -12.82 -8.27 -14.96
C ARG A 418 -12.31 -9.69 -15.20
N SER A 419 -11.41 -10.14 -14.34
CA SER A 419 -10.83 -11.49 -14.40
C SER A 419 -10.61 -12.03 -12.97
N SER A 420 -10.45 -13.36 -12.86
CA SER A 420 -10.03 -14.00 -11.61
C SER A 420 -8.60 -13.64 -11.19
N ASP A 421 -7.82 -13.08 -12.10
CA ASP A 421 -6.41 -12.75 -11.90
C ASP A 421 -6.23 -11.36 -11.27
N ALA A 422 -7.28 -10.52 -11.27
CA ALA A 422 -7.25 -9.21 -10.64
C ALA A 422 -6.80 -9.30 -9.17
N TYR A 423 -5.75 -8.58 -8.82
CA TYR A 423 -5.09 -8.64 -7.51
C TYR A 423 -5.14 -7.30 -6.78
N LEU A 424 -4.77 -6.20 -7.45
CA LEU A 424 -4.94 -4.83 -6.97
C LEU A 424 -5.87 -4.07 -7.91
N LEU A 425 -6.83 -3.35 -7.34
CA LEU A 425 -7.76 -2.49 -8.05
C LEU A 425 -7.49 -1.03 -7.69
N PHE A 426 -7.30 -0.18 -8.69
CA PHE A 426 -7.06 1.25 -8.53
C PHE A 426 -8.29 2.02 -8.97
N TYR A 427 -8.90 2.70 -8.01
CA TYR A 427 -10.11 3.48 -8.17
C TYR A 427 -9.80 4.97 -7.97
N GLU A 428 -10.38 5.83 -8.81
CA GLU A 428 -10.34 7.28 -8.66
C GLU A 428 -11.72 7.81 -8.30
N LEU A 429 -11.78 8.82 -7.44
CA LEU A 429 -13.03 9.45 -7.04
C LEU A 429 -13.76 9.98 -8.29
N ALA A 430 -15.03 9.60 -8.45
CA ALA A 430 -15.87 10.11 -9.52
C ALA A 430 -16.01 11.62 -9.36
N SER A 431 -15.79 12.38 -10.44
CA SER A 431 -16.10 13.81 -10.43
C SER A 431 -17.59 13.99 -10.11
N PRO A 432 -17.97 14.95 -9.24
CA PRO A 432 -19.38 15.24 -9.01
C PRO A 432 -20.03 15.50 -10.36
N SER A 433 -21.08 14.74 -10.68
CA SER A 433 -21.83 14.93 -11.92
C SER A 433 -22.29 16.38 -11.94
N SER A 434 -21.79 17.16 -12.90
CA SER A 434 -22.27 18.50 -13.24
C SER A 434 -23.65 18.40 -13.91
N ARG A 435 -24.60 17.82 -13.18
CA ARG A 435 -26.02 17.72 -13.54
C ARG A 435 -26.80 18.28 -12.35
N MET A 436 -26.95 19.60 -12.36
CA MET A 436 -28.20 20.23 -11.95
C MET A 436 -29.04 20.44 -13.21
#